data_AF-E0DCJ4-F1
#
_entry.id   AF-E0DCJ4-F1
#
_cell.length_a   1.000
_cell.length_b   1.000
_cell.length_c   1.000
_cell.angle_alpha   90.00
_cell.angle_beta   90.00
_cell.angle_gamma   90.00
#
_symmetry.space_group_name_H-M   'P 1'
#
loop_
_entity.id
_entity.type
_entity.pdbx_description
1 polymer ?
#
loop_
_entity_poly.entity_id
_entity_poly.type
_entity_poly.pdbx_seq_one_letter_code
_entity_poly.pdbx_strand_id
1 'polypeptide(L)' 'MLLDDLVESGAWLDLELKRPFLALWVNDQDFDNPDLDDPIVALGQSDLRKFAAMDPVVDLESLRGMHVKLVYDDEV' A
#
# COMPACT_ATOMS: atom_id res chain seq x y z
N MET A 1 9.42 -2.19 7.87
CA MET A 1 7.98 -1.81 7.82
C MET A 1 7.33 -2.80 6.86
N LEU A 2 6.06 -3.24 6.99
CA LEU A 2 5.56 -4.35 6.16
C LEU A 2 5.81 -4.19 4.64
N LEU A 3 5.62 -2.99 4.08
CA LEU A 3 5.91 -2.70 2.67
C LEU A 3 7.39 -2.88 2.32
N ASP A 4 8.28 -2.34 3.15
CA ASP A 4 9.73 -2.46 3.03
C ASP A 4 10.15 -3.95 3.05
N ASP A 5 9.60 -4.74 3.98
CA ASP A 5 9.88 -6.18 4.06
C ASP A 5 9.40 -6.94 2.81
N LEU A 6 8.23 -6.58 2.26
CA LEU A 6 7.70 -7.18 1.03
C LEU A 6 8.56 -6.84 -0.20
N VAL A 7 9.05 -5.60 -0.29
CA VAL A 7 9.93 -5.14 -1.36
C VAL A 7 11.29 -5.82 -1.28
N GLU A 8 11.93 -5.81 -0.11
CA GLU A 8 13.28 -6.37 0.08
C GLU A 8 13.31 -7.89 -0.07
N SER A 9 12.26 -8.60 0.37
CA SER A 9 12.16 -10.05 0.22
C SER A 9 11.76 -10.51 -1.18
N GLY A 10 11.21 -9.62 -2.01
CA GLY A 10 10.59 -9.99 -3.29
C GLY A 10 9.30 -10.80 -3.12
N ALA A 11 8.73 -10.84 -1.91
CA ALA A 11 7.46 -11.48 -1.67
C ALA A 11 6.34 -10.77 -2.45
N TRP A 12 5.33 -11.54 -2.86
CA TRP A 12 4.21 -11.03 -3.63
C TRP A 12 2.90 -11.37 -2.94
N LEU A 13 1.86 -10.60 -3.27
CA LEU A 13 0.48 -10.87 -2.89
C LEU A 13 -0.30 -11.17 -4.16
N ASP A 14 -1.20 -12.15 -4.09
CA ASP A 14 -2.21 -12.37 -5.13
C ASP A 14 -2.94 -11.07 -5.44
N LEU A 15 -3.32 -10.87 -6.70
CA LEU A 15 -3.93 -9.62 -7.17
C LEU A 15 -5.17 -9.24 -6.34
N GLU A 16 -5.96 -10.24 -5.93
CA GLU A 16 -7.14 -10.07 -5.07
C GLU A 16 -6.81 -9.49 -3.70
N LEU A 17 -5.62 -9.75 -3.17
CA LEU A 17 -5.13 -9.22 -1.88
C LEU A 17 -4.32 -7.94 -2.06
N LYS A 18 -3.53 -7.86 -3.13
CA LYS A 18 -2.65 -6.73 -3.42
C LYS A 18 -3.42 -5.44 -3.66
N ARG A 19 -4.53 -5.51 -4.42
CA ARG A 19 -5.37 -4.34 -4.71
C ARG A 19 -5.97 -3.70 -3.46
N PRO A 20 -6.70 -4.41 -2.58
CA PRO A 20 -7.23 -3.81 -1.37
C PRO A 20 -6.12 -3.36 -0.42
N PHE A 21 -5.01 -4.09 -0.34
CA PHE A 21 -3.85 -3.66 0.45
C PHE A 21 -3.31 -2.30 -0.01
N LEU A 22 -3.03 -2.14 -1.31
CA LEU A 22 -2.55 -0.86 -1.87
C LEU A 22 -3.60 0.25 -1.80
N ALA A 23 -4.88 -0.09 -1.92
CA ALA A 23 -5.98 0.88 -1.85
C ALA A 23 -6.09 1.53 -0.47
N LEU A 24 -5.71 0.85 0.62
CA LEU A 24 -5.65 1.47 1.94
C LEU A 24 -4.68 2.66 1.99
N TRP A 25 -3.56 2.56 1.27
CA TRP A 25 -2.55 3.61 1.22
C TRP A 25 -2.94 4.74 0.27
N VAL A 26 -3.40 4.42 -0.93
CA VAL A 26 -3.74 5.42 -1.97
C VAL A 26 -4.92 6.31 -1.58
N ASN A 27 -5.80 5.80 -0.72
CA ASN A 27 -6.96 6.55 -0.22
C ASN A 27 -6.73 7.15 1.17
N ASP A 28 -5.52 7.08 1.70
CA ASP A 28 -5.15 7.84 2.88
C ASP A 28 -5.12 9.35 2.56
N GLN A 29 -5.54 10.18 3.51
CA GLN A 29 -5.62 11.63 3.33
C GLN A 29 -4.26 12.28 3.02
N ASP A 30 -3.18 11.69 3.52
CA ASP A 30 -1.82 12.23 3.40
C ASP A 30 -1.09 11.63 2.18
N PHE A 31 -1.74 10.78 1.40
CA PHE A 31 -1.13 10.12 0.25
C PHE A 31 -0.63 11.09 -0.82
N ASP A 32 -1.40 12.14 -1.11
CA ASP A 32 -1.09 13.12 -2.15
C ASP A 32 -0.11 14.21 -1.68
N ASN A 33 -0.03 14.43 -0.37
CA ASN A 33 0.86 15.41 0.22
C ASN A 33 1.56 14.85 1.48
N PRO A 34 2.42 13.83 1.31
CA PRO A 34 3.10 13.18 2.42
C PRO A 34 4.16 14.11 3.03
N ASP A 35 4.40 13.97 4.33
CA ASP A 35 5.55 14.61 5.00
C ASP A 35 6.85 13.88 4.61
N LEU A 36 7.48 14.33 3.53
CA LEU A 36 8.70 13.72 3.01
C LEU A 36 9.95 14.04 3.85
N ASP A 37 9.87 14.94 4.82
CA ASP A 37 10.95 15.18 5.78
C ASP A 37 11.00 14.08 6.86
N ASP A 38 9.90 13.34 7.04
CA ASP A 38 9.89 12.12 7.84
C ASP A 38 10.45 10.94 7.02
N PRO A 39 11.60 10.34 7.44
CA PRO A 39 12.21 9.25 6.71
C PRO A 39 11.35 7.99 6.64
N ILE A 40 10.44 7.76 7.61
CA ILE A 40 9.51 6.62 7.60
C ILE A 40 8.45 6.83 6.52
N VAL A 41 7.90 8.04 6.41
CA VAL A 41 6.91 8.39 5.37
C VAL A 41 7.55 8.33 3.98
N ALA A 42 8.74 8.90 3.81
CA ALA A 42 9.48 8.86 2.55
C ALA A 42 9.78 7.41 2.11
N LEU A 43 10.21 6.55 3.04
CA LEU A 43 10.43 5.12 2.78
C LEU A 43 9.13 4.44 2.37
N GLY A 44 8.06 4.61 3.13
CA GLY A 44 6.75 4.00 2.82
C GLY A 44 6.20 4.41 1.46
N GLN A 45 6.33 5.68 1.07
CA GLN A 45 5.94 6.18 -0.25
C GLN A 45 6.76 5.56 -1.39
N SER A 46 8.06 5.35 -1.16
CA SER A 46 8.94 4.69 -2.12
C SER A 46 8.57 3.21 -2.28
N ASP A 47 8.42 2.50 -1.16
CA ASP A 47 8.15 1.06 -1.18
C ASP A 47 6.75 0.73 -1.68
N LEU A 48 5.75 1.58 -1.41
CA LEU A 48 4.43 1.43 -2.00
C LEU A 48 4.50 1.43 -3.54
N ARG A 49 5.24 2.37 -4.14
CA ARG A 49 5.39 2.47 -5.60
C ARG A 49 6.17 1.29 -6.16
N LYS A 50 7.23 0.85 -5.49
CA LYS A 50 7.98 -0.35 -5.89
C LYS A 50 7.10 -1.59 -5.82
N PHE A 51 6.39 -1.79 -4.71
CA PHE A 51 5.54 -2.95 -4.51
C PHE A 51 4.41 -3.00 -5.55
N ALA A 52 3.79 -1.86 -5.87
CA ALA A 52 2.79 -1.76 -6.94
C ALA A 52 3.35 -2.16 -8.34
N ALA A 53 4.64 -1.88 -8.59
CA ALA A 53 5.32 -2.23 -9.84
C ALA A 53 5.84 -3.68 -9.89
N MET A 54 5.86 -4.42 -8.77
CA MET A 54 6.19 -5.85 -8.75
C MET A 54 5.01 -6.68 -9.28
N ASP A 55 5.26 -7.88 -9.81
CA ASP A 55 4.16 -8.76 -10.27
C ASP A 55 3.30 -9.28 -9.10
N PRO A 56 1.95 -9.31 -9.24
CA PRO A 56 1.19 -8.71 -10.32
C PRO A 56 1.20 -7.17 -10.24
N VAL A 57 1.47 -6.50 -11.36
CA VAL A 57 1.52 -5.03 -11.43
C VAL A 57 0.15 -4.43 -11.16
N VAL A 58 0.10 -3.39 -10.34
CA VAL A 58 -1.12 -2.65 -10.00
C VAL A 58 -0.91 -1.16 -10.27
N ASP A 59 -1.77 -0.58 -11.08
CA ASP A 59 -1.84 0.88 -11.25
C ASP A 59 -2.49 1.50 -10.01
N LEU A 60 -1.75 2.35 -9.29
CA LEU A 60 -2.22 3.00 -8.07
C LEU A 60 -3.40 3.94 -8.33
N GLU A 61 -3.42 4.66 -9.46
CA GLU A 61 -4.52 5.57 -9.78
C GLU A 61 -5.84 4.81 -10.01
N SER A 62 -5.77 3.56 -10.49
CA SER A 62 -6.94 2.68 -10.62
C SER A 62 -7.59 2.30 -9.28
N LEU A 63 -6.93 2.57 -8.14
CA LEU A 63 -7.40 2.27 -6.79
C LEU A 63 -8.04 3.47 -6.09
N ARG A 64 -8.00 4.66 -6.70
CA ARG A 64 -8.64 5.87 -6.16
C ARG A 64 -10.14 5.65 -5.97
N GLY A 65 -10.66 6.00 -4.80
CA GLY A 65 -12.06 5.81 -4.44
C GLY A 65 -12.46 4.35 -4.17
N MET A 66 -11.51 3.41 -4.16
CA MET A 66 -11.79 2.02 -3.77
C MET A 66 -12.04 1.96 -2.26
N HIS A 67 -13.28 1.69 -1.87
CA HIS A 67 -13.64 1.47 -0.47
C HIS A 67 -13.21 0.08 0.00
N VAL A 68 -12.19 0.03 0.85
CA VAL A 68 -11.78 -1.19 1.54
C VAL A 68 -12.54 -1.26 2.86
N LYS A 69 -13.46 -2.22 2.99
CA LYS A 69 -14.09 -2.51 4.28
C LYS A 69 -13.08 -3.26 5.15
N LEU A 70 -12.51 -2.58 6.12
CA LEU A 70 -11.79 -3.23 7.21
C LEU A 70 -12.84 -3.84 8.14
N VAL A 71 -12.94 -5.18 8.13
CA VAL A 71 -13.72 -5.91 9.12
C VAL A 71 -12.75 -6.31 10.21
N TYR A 72 -12.81 -5.61 11.34
CA TYR A 72 -12.19 -6.06 12.57
C TYR A 72 -13.21 -6.93 13.29
N ASP A 73 -12.87 -8.20 13.51
CA ASP A 73 -13.64 -9.05 14.43
C ASP A 73 -13.16 -8.67 15.84
N ASP A 74 -13.88 -7.75 16.49
CA ASP A 74 -13.66 -7.39 17.90
C ASP A 74 -14.20 -8.50 18.83
N GLU A 75 -13.83 -9.76 18.59
CA GLU A 75 -13.99 -10.80 19.60
C GLU A 75 -12.76 -10.77 20.52
N VAL A 76 -12.89 -10.01 21.61
CA VAL A 76 -12.00 -10.00 22.79
C VAL A 76 -12.73 -10.57 23.99
#